data_AF-A0AA38G1Z1-F1
#
_entry.id   AF-A0AA38G1Z1-F1
#
_cell.length_a   1.000
_cell.length_b   1.000
_cell.length_c   1.000
_cell.angle_alpha   90.00
_cell.angle_beta   90.00
_cell.angle_gamma   90.00
#
_symmetry.space_group_name_H-M   'P 1'
#
loop_
_entity.id
_entity.type
_entity.pdbx_description
1 polymer ?
#
loop_
_entity_poly.entity_id
_entity_poly.type
_entity_poly.pdbx_seq_one_letter_code
_entity_poly.pdbx_strand_id
1 'polypeptide(L)'
;GDLEPDKKTFPSGIKALADYVHSKGLKLGIYSDAGIFTCQVRPGSLNNENRDAKLFASWGVDYLKYDNCFNLGIEPEKRYPPMKEALNATGRTIFYSLCEWGVDDPALWANNLGNSWRTTDDINDSWGSMTSVADLNDKWAAYAGPGGWNDPDMLEVGNGGMTYQEYRAHFSIWALMKTLGEIQEQRQVKHVDLEHYWSMLGTSSCIELHGIVCPLSPIPKLYMMKDYGSLLRPGNNEDLTTMVPVVLPSPSSQLVHAVPLQWIAYDDGDGIHHYLLFGYNVTQMFPTDLESAYVNDELVDYISHNPVGRSVRYLQLCGVKMNHLRNHTNDDLGVPFNYELSDIESTSLFNSIPAPLLVGCDVRKMTNETFEILSNEEVIAVNQDTLGIQGRKVSTEGTDGCGQVWAGPLSEGRLAVALWNRCSEPTSVKANWDAIGLDPNVVVKVRDLWKHETLSKTMVGSMEVTVDAHACEMY
;
A
#
# COMPACT_ATOMS: atom_id res chain seq x y z
N GLY A 1 -23.57 -6.15 28.31
CA GLY A 1 -24.58 -5.22 27.79
C GLY A 1 -23.97 -4.45 26.64
N ASP A 2 -24.68 -3.45 26.14
CA ASP A 2 -24.14 -2.52 25.14
C ASP A 2 -23.19 -1.52 25.81
N LEU A 3 -22.27 -0.94 25.03
CA LEU A 3 -21.46 0.18 25.48
C LEU A 3 -22.38 1.39 25.74
N GLU A 4 -22.19 2.08 26.87
CA GLU A 4 -22.89 3.32 27.17
C GLU A 4 -21.91 4.51 27.10
N PRO A 5 -22.23 5.58 26.35
CA PRO A 5 -21.46 6.80 26.43
C PRO A 5 -21.60 7.41 27.83
N ASP A 6 -20.51 8.02 28.32
CA ASP A 6 -20.53 8.76 29.57
C ASP A 6 -21.55 9.91 29.47
N LYS A 7 -22.66 9.80 30.22
CA LYS A 7 -23.77 10.77 30.18
C LYS A 7 -23.38 12.15 30.70
N LYS A 8 -22.28 12.28 31.44
CA LYS A 8 -21.75 13.58 31.86
C LYS A 8 -21.04 14.28 30.71
N THR A 9 -20.28 13.52 29.91
CA THR A 9 -19.49 14.04 28.78
C THR A 9 -20.32 14.18 27.52
N PHE A 10 -21.17 13.19 27.24
CA PHE A 10 -22.04 13.12 26.07
C PHE A 10 -23.51 12.99 26.51
N PRO A 11 -24.10 14.05 27.09
CA PRO A 11 -25.46 13.99 27.64
C PRO A 11 -26.54 13.69 26.61
N SER A 12 -26.28 13.97 25.33
CA SER A 12 -27.17 13.67 24.19
C SER A 12 -26.80 12.37 23.46
N GLY A 13 -25.79 11.63 23.93
CA GLY A 13 -25.28 10.41 23.30
C GLY A 13 -24.41 10.67 22.05
N ILE A 14 -23.77 9.60 21.56
CA ILE A 14 -22.83 9.69 20.43
C ILE A 14 -23.55 9.96 19.11
N LYS A 15 -24.76 9.41 18.92
CA LYS A 15 -25.53 9.67 17.69
C LYS A 15 -25.80 11.15 17.48
N ALA A 16 -26.22 11.88 18.52
CA ALA A 16 -26.46 13.32 18.41
C ALA A 16 -25.18 14.09 18.08
N LEU A 17 -24.03 13.64 18.60
CA LEU A 17 -22.73 14.20 18.24
C LEU A 17 -22.37 13.92 16.77
N ALA A 18 -22.58 12.69 16.30
CA ALA A 18 -22.34 12.32 14.90
C ALA A 18 -23.20 13.15 13.96
N ASP A 19 -24.51 13.26 14.23
CA ASP A 19 -25.44 14.06 13.44
C ASP A 19 -24.97 15.54 13.37
N TYR A 20 -24.47 16.10 14.49
CA TYR A 20 -23.91 17.45 14.52
C TYR A 20 -22.61 17.55 13.69
N VAL A 21 -21.67 16.63 13.86
CA VAL A 21 -20.39 16.61 13.12
C VAL A 21 -20.63 16.48 11.62
N HIS A 22 -21.53 15.58 11.21
CA HIS A 22 -21.93 15.41 9.81
C HIS A 22 -22.62 16.66 9.24
N SER A 23 -23.41 17.37 10.05
CA SER A 23 -24.02 18.66 9.62
C SER A 23 -22.98 19.74 9.29
N LYS A 24 -21.72 19.56 9.71
CA LYS A 24 -20.58 20.43 9.39
C LYS A 24 -19.73 19.90 8.23
N GLY A 25 -20.14 18.81 7.58
CA GLY A 25 -19.37 18.15 6.51
C GLY A 25 -18.16 17.35 7.01
N LEU A 26 -18.05 17.14 8.33
CA LEU A 26 -16.96 16.41 8.96
C LEU A 26 -17.33 14.93 9.18
N LYS A 27 -16.35 14.10 9.54
CA LYS A 27 -16.50 12.69 9.89
C LYS A 27 -16.26 12.48 11.38
N LEU A 28 -16.95 11.54 12.01
CA LEU A 28 -16.79 11.22 13.42
C LEU A 28 -15.96 9.94 13.61
N GLY A 29 -14.83 10.07 14.31
CA GLY A 29 -14.08 8.94 14.84
C GLY A 29 -14.52 8.54 16.25
N ILE A 30 -14.44 7.25 16.54
CA ILE A 30 -14.56 6.69 17.89
C ILE A 30 -13.34 5.81 18.19
N TYR A 31 -13.22 5.43 19.45
CA TYR A 31 -12.13 4.61 19.97
C TYR A 31 -12.70 3.41 20.72
N SER A 32 -12.10 2.25 20.52
CA SER A 32 -12.25 1.08 21.37
C SER A 32 -10.93 0.30 21.39
N ASP A 33 -10.96 -0.89 21.98
CA ASP A 33 -9.78 -1.72 22.20
C ASP A 33 -10.08 -3.17 21.80
N ALA A 34 -9.11 -3.82 21.18
CA ALA A 34 -9.03 -5.25 20.95
C ALA A 34 -8.65 -6.03 22.22
N GLY A 35 -9.04 -5.53 23.39
CA GLY A 35 -8.93 -6.16 24.70
C GLY A 35 -10.22 -6.08 25.50
N ILE A 36 -10.19 -6.68 26.70
CA ILE A 36 -11.35 -6.67 27.60
C ILE A 36 -11.61 -5.27 28.21
N PHE A 37 -10.57 -4.45 28.27
CA PHE A 37 -10.63 -3.06 28.66
C PHE A 37 -9.80 -2.22 27.70
N THR A 38 -10.14 -0.94 27.58
CA THR A 38 -9.27 0.04 26.95
C THR A 38 -8.05 0.35 27.83
N CYS A 39 -7.05 1.03 27.27
CA CYS A 39 -5.89 1.50 28.05
C CYS A 39 -6.26 2.38 29.26
N GLN A 40 -7.43 3.05 29.24
CA GLN A 40 -7.96 3.82 30.37
C GLN A 40 -8.94 3.02 31.27
N VAL A 41 -8.92 1.69 31.18
CA VAL A 41 -9.74 0.78 31.99
C VAL A 41 -11.25 1.03 31.82
N ARG A 42 -11.67 1.39 30.59
CA ARG A 42 -13.09 1.43 30.18
C ARG A 42 -13.42 0.12 29.44
N PRO A 43 -14.70 -0.24 29.26
CA PRO A 43 -15.05 -1.46 28.52
C PRO A 43 -14.42 -1.47 27.12
N GLY A 44 -13.66 -2.53 26.80
CA GLY A 44 -13.16 -2.80 25.46
C GLY A 44 -14.11 -3.70 24.66
N SER A 45 -13.76 -4.02 23.41
CA SER A 45 -14.66 -4.74 22.49
C SER A 45 -14.27 -6.18 22.22
N LEU A 46 -13.19 -6.70 22.82
CA LEU A 46 -12.79 -8.10 22.62
C LEU A 46 -13.93 -9.07 22.96
N ASN A 47 -14.23 -9.99 22.05
CA ASN A 47 -15.36 -10.94 22.08
C ASN A 47 -16.77 -10.29 22.02
N ASN A 48 -16.87 -8.99 21.76
CA ASN A 48 -18.13 -8.26 21.60
C ASN A 48 -18.19 -7.48 20.27
N GLU A 49 -17.32 -7.79 19.32
CA GLU A 49 -17.06 -7.05 18.09
C GLU A 49 -18.34 -6.85 17.28
N ASN A 50 -19.11 -7.93 17.06
CA ASN A 50 -20.38 -7.89 16.32
C ASN A 50 -21.44 -6.99 16.96
N ARG A 51 -21.46 -6.89 18.30
CA ARG A 51 -22.41 -6.02 19.02
C ARG A 51 -21.93 -4.56 18.91
N ASP A 52 -20.66 -4.33 19.19
CA ASP A 52 -20.11 -2.99 19.31
C ASP A 52 -20.02 -2.30 17.93
N ALA A 53 -19.65 -3.05 16.88
CA ALA A 53 -19.67 -2.53 15.50
C ALA A 53 -21.07 -2.06 15.08
N LYS A 54 -22.12 -2.86 15.36
CA LYS A 54 -23.52 -2.47 15.09
C LYS A 54 -23.89 -1.20 15.86
N LEU A 55 -23.41 -1.07 17.09
CA LEU A 55 -23.66 0.10 17.91
C LEU A 55 -22.96 1.35 17.33
N PHE A 56 -21.68 1.25 16.95
CA PHE A 56 -20.94 2.33 16.29
C PHE A 56 -21.63 2.77 14.99
N ALA A 57 -22.05 1.82 14.15
CA ALA A 57 -22.79 2.11 12.93
C ALA A 57 -24.14 2.78 13.23
N SER A 58 -24.88 2.31 14.26
CA SER A 58 -26.15 2.93 14.67
C SER A 58 -26.01 4.37 15.17
N TRP A 59 -24.83 4.71 15.70
CA TRP A 59 -24.49 6.09 16.09
C TRP A 59 -24.00 6.94 14.93
N GLY A 60 -23.69 6.37 13.77
CA GLY A 60 -23.15 7.11 12.62
C GLY A 60 -21.64 7.35 12.70
N VAL A 61 -20.88 6.50 13.39
CA VAL A 61 -19.41 6.56 13.39
C VAL A 61 -18.85 6.31 11.98
N ASP A 62 -17.77 7.00 11.61
CA ASP A 62 -17.09 6.88 10.31
C ASP A 62 -15.65 6.36 10.40
N TYR A 63 -15.07 6.36 11.60
CA TYR A 63 -13.69 5.95 11.85
C TYR A 63 -13.60 5.24 13.20
N LEU A 64 -12.89 4.13 13.27
CA LEU A 64 -12.58 3.42 14.51
C LEU A 64 -11.07 3.31 14.69
N LYS A 65 -10.52 3.94 15.73
CA LYS A 65 -9.22 3.58 16.30
C LYS A 65 -9.43 2.36 17.20
N TYR A 66 -8.71 1.27 16.93
CA TYR A 66 -8.86 0.01 17.64
C TYR A 66 -7.53 -0.39 18.28
N ASP A 67 -7.47 -0.24 19.60
CA ASP A 67 -6.25 -0.33 20.41
C ASP A 67 -5.95 -1.76 20.86
N ASN A 68 -4.92 -1.93 21.69
CA ASN A 68 -4.34 -3.24 22.00
C ASN A 68 -4.11 -3.53 23.50
N CYS A 69 -4.63 -2.72 24.41
CA CYS A 69 -4.46 -2.94 25.85
C CYS A 69 -5.33 -4.12 26.35
N PHE A 70 -4.95 -4.77 27.45
CA PHE A 70 -5.73 -5.86 28.09
C PHE A 70 -6.20 -6.98 27.11
N ASN A 71 -5.35 -7.30 26.13
CA ASN A 71 -5.63 -8.22 25.02
C ASN A 71 -5.60 -9.73 25.36
N LEU A 72 -5.46 -10.07 26.64
CA LEU A 72 -5.37 -11.45 27.15
C LEU A 72 -4.18 -12.27 26.60
N GLY A 73 -3.16 -11.63 26.03
CA GLY A 73 -2.01 -12.30 25.41
C GLY A 73 -2.34 -12.96 24.07
N ILE A 74 -3.46 -12.60 23.44
CA ILE A 74 -3.84 -13.11 22.13
C ILE A 74 -3.14 -12.23 21.07
N GLU A 75 -2.53 -12.86 20.08
CA GLU A 75 -1.85 -12.17 18.96
C GLU A 75 -2.80 -11.21 18.21
N PRO A 76 -2.31 -10.03 17.76
CA PRO A 76 -3.08 -9.09 16.95
C PRO A 76 -3.74 -9.73 15.72
N GLU A 77 -3.01 -10.56 14.99
CA GLU A 77 -3.51 -11.27 13.78
C GLU A 77 -4.79 -12.09 14.04
N LYS A 78 -5.06 -12.47 15.29
CA LYS A 78 -6.27 -13.21 15.68
C LYS A 78 -7.41 -12.30 16.16
N ARG A 79 -7.12 -11.10 16.65
CA ARG A 79 -8.11 -10.20 17.28
C ARG A 79 -8.61 -9.06 16.40
N TYR A 80 -7.79 -8.60 15.48
CA TYR A 80 -8.20 -7.55 14.53
C TYR A 80 -9.19 -8.03 13.46
N PRO A 81 -9.07 -9.25 12.87
CA PRO A 81 -10.03 -9.70 11.86
C PRO A 81 -11.50 -9.77 12.33
N PRO A 82 -11.84 -10.27 13.54
CA PRO A 82 -13.23 -10.28 14.01
C PRO A 82 -13.90 -8.89 14.01
N MET A 83 -13.17 -7.83 14.36
CA MET A 83 -13.71 -6.47 14.32
C MET A 83 -13.86 -5.94 12.89
N LYS A 84 -12.92 -6.23 11.98
CA LYS A 84 -13.10 -5.93 10.54
C LYS A 84 -14.39 -6.56 10.00
N GLU A 85 -14.58 -7.86 10.23
CA GLU A 85 -15.77 -8.57 9.75
C GLU A 85 -17.06 -8.00 10.37
N ALA A 86 -17.02 -7.66 11.66
CA ALA A 86 -18.13 -7.02 12.35
C ALA A 86 -18.48 -5.63 11.76
N LEU A 87 -17.47 -4.80 11.46
CA LEU A 87 -17.66 -3.48 10.82
C LEU A 87 -18.26 -3.63 9.43
N ASN A 88 -17.72 -4.52 8.60
CA ASN A 88 -18.24 -4.80 7.26
C ASN A 88 -19.70 -5.27 7.29
N ALA A 89 -20.04 -6.15 8.25
CA ALA A 89 -21.40 -6.68 8.41
C ALA A 89 -22.43 -5.61 8.80
N THR A 90 -22.02 -4.40 9.21
CA THR A 90 -22.95 -3.30 9.48
C THR A 90 -23.50 -2.64 8.20
N GLY A 91 -22.81 -2.81 7.06
CA GLY A 91 -23.13 -2.12 5.81
C GLY A 91 -22.77 -0.63 5.79
N ARG A 92 -22.20 -0.07 6.87
CA ARG A 92 -21.68 1.30 6.91
C ARG A 92 -20.17 1.27 6.68
N THR A 93 -19.68 2.11 5.77
CA THR A 93 -18.24 2.34 5.58
C THR A 93 -17.66 3.03 6.82
N ILE A 94 -16.78 2.33 7.54
CA ILE A 94 -16.07 2.83 8.72
C ILE A 94 -14.58 2.61 8.49
N PHE A 95 -13.79 3.68 8.49
CA PHE A 95 -12.33 3.59 8.40
C PHE A 95 -11.80 2.81 9.61
N TYR A 96 -11.02 1.76 9.35
CA TYR A 96 -10.50 0.90 10.40
C TYR A 96 -9.01 1.15 10.64
N SER A 97 -8.68 1.78 11.77
CA SER A 97 -7.33 2.14 12.19
C SER A 97 -6.85 1.20 13.28
N LEU A 98 -5.85 0.39 12.96
CA LEU A 98 -5.26 -0.58 13.87
C LEU A 98 -4.21 0.11 14.75
N CYS A 99 -4.24 -0.15 16.05
CA CYS A 99 -3.36 0.47 17.02
C CYS A 99 -2.79 -0.60 17.96
N GLU A 100 -1.95 -1.49 17.44
CA GLU A 100 -1.24 -2.49 18.24
C GLU A 100 0.22 -2.15 18.56
N TRP A 101 0.67 -0.99 18.07
CA TRP A 101 1.97 -0.37 18.34
C TRP A 101 3.15 -0.99 17.57
N GLY A 102 2.89 -1.74 16.50
CA GLY A 102 3.92 -2.40 15.71
C GLY A 102 4.32 -3.79 16.22
N VAL A 103 3.62 -4.30 17.25
CA VAL A 103 3.68 -5.68 17.73
C VAL A 103 3.30 -6.65 16.61
N ASP A 104 4.18 -7.63 16.40
CA ASP A 104 4.05 -8.62 15.33
C ASP A 104 3.98 -7.99 13.92
N ASP A 105 4.65 -6.85 13.72
CA ASP A 105 4.94 -6.24 12.41
C ASP A 105 3.69 -6.08 11.49
N PRO A 106 2.73 -5.21 11.84
CA PRO A 106 1.45 -5.05 11.15
C PRO A 106 1.56 -4.75 9.66
N ALA A 107 2.64 -4.10 9.23
CA ALA A 107 2.90 -3.83 7.82
C ALA A 107 2.85 -5.11 6.94
N LEU A 108 3.12 -6.29 7.53
CA LEU A 108 3.13 -7.57 6.82
C LEU A 108 1.74 -8.18 6.63
N TRP A 109 0.74 -7.81 7.43
CA TRP A 109 -0.56 -8.49 7.46
C TRP A 109 -1.79 -7.57 7.51
N ALA A 110 -1.66 -6.34 8.01
CA ALA A 110 -2.77 -5.42 8.27
C ALA A 110 -3.38 -4.82 7.00
N ASN A 111 -2.65 -4.80 5.87
CA ASN A 111 -3.10 -4.19 4.62
C ASN A 111 -4.42 -4.80 4.07
N ASN A 112 -4.64 -6.09 4.29
CA ASN A 112 -5.89 -6.76 3.89
C ASN A 112 -6.99 -6.68 4.97
N LEU A 113 -6.73 -6.01 6.09
CA LEU A 113 -7.61 -5.96 7.25
C LEU A 113 -8.16 -4.57 7.55
N GLY A 114 -7.31 -3.54 7.57
CA GLY A 114 -7.71 -2.17 7.87
C GLY A 114 -7.09 -1.14 6.93
N ASN A 115 -7.40 0.12 7.21
CA ASN A 115 -7.03 1.24 6.35
C ASN A 115 -5.77 1.97 6.83
N SER A 116 -5.42 1.82 8.10
CA SER A 116 -4.10 2.18 8.60
C SER A 116 -3.71 1.28 9.76
N TRP A 117 -2.41 1.22 10.06
CA TRP A 117 -1.88 0.50 11.21
C TRP A 117 -0.73 1.26 11.84
N ARG A 118 -0.78 1.42 13.16
CA ARG A 118 0.33 1.98 13.95
C ARG A 118 1.57 1.13 13.78
N THR A 119 2.69 1.74 13.43
CA THR A 119 3.97 1.03 13.22
C THR A 119 4.92 1.12 14.41
N THR A 120 4.56 1.94 15.41
CA THR A 120 5.34 2.21 16.61
C THR A 120 4.45 2.41 17.84
N ASP A 121 5.08 2.39 19.02
CA ASP A 121 4.55 2.97 20.26
C ASP A 121 4.15 4.45 20.10
N ASP A 122 3.50 4.99 21.13
CA ASP A 122 2.99 6.35 21.13
C ASP A 122 4.12 7.38 20.96
N ILE A 123 3.87 8.36 20.08
CA ILE A 123 4.72 9.52 19.96
C ILE A 123 4.58 10.41 21.21
N ASN A 124 5.65 11.14 21.53
CA ASN A 124 5.63 12.22 22.50
C ASN A 124 6.12 13.51 21.84
N ASP A 125 5.63 14.65 22.32
CA ASP A 125 6.04 15.99 21.88
C ASP A 125 7.49 16.33 22.28
N SER A 126 8.44 15.69 21.60
CA SER A 126 9.88 15.90 21.77
C SER A 126 10.64 15.47 20.51
N TRP A 127 11.74 16.16 20.22
CA TRP A 127 12.57 15.86 19.05
C TRP A 127 13.06 14.42 19.00
N GLY A 128 13.49 13.87 20.15
CA GLY A 128 13.99 12.50 20.26
C GLY A 128 12.92 11.46 19.96
N SER A 129 11.70 11.65 20.45
CA SER A 129 10.58 10.74 20.15
C SER A 129 10.19 10.83 18.68
N MET A 130 10.02 12.05 18.15
CA MET A 130 9.61 12.26 16.76
C MET A 130 10.62 11.65 15.77
N THR A 131 11.92 11.92 15.95
CA THR A 131 12.96 11.36 15.07
C THR A 131 13.07 9.84 15.15
N SER A 132 12.91 9.26 16.36
CA SER A 132 12.94 7.81 16.54
C SER A 132 11.75 7.13 15.87
N VAL A 133 10.55 7.70 15.98
CA VAL A 133 9.34 7.19 15.30
C VAL A 133 9.51 7.25 13.78
N ALA A 134 10.08 8.34 13.24
CA ALA A 134 10.38 8.43 11.81
C ALA A 134 11.32 7.30 11.35
N ASP A 135 12.43 7.07 12.06
CA ASP A 135 13.39 6.01 11.74
C ASP A 135 12.77 4.59 11.81
N LEU A 136 11.89 4.34 12.80
CA LEU A 136 11.22 3.04 12.94
C LEU A 136 10.16 2.80 11.86
N ASN A 137 9.49 3.84 11.38
CA ASN A 137 8.48 3.71 10.33
C ASN A 137 9.09 3.64 8.92
N ASP A 138 10.30 4.18 8.70
CA ASP A 138 10.99 4.17 7.40
C ASP A 138 11.14 2.76 6.80
N LYS A 139 11.44 1.75 7.62
CA LYS A 139 11.56 0.34 7.16
C LYS A 139 10.29 -0.22 6.52
N TRP A 140 9.13 0.38 6.80
CA TRP A 140 7.84 -0.10 6.33
C TRP A 140 7.36 0.56 5.04
N ALA A 141 8.13 1.49 4.46
CA ALA A 141 7.70 2.29 3.31
C ALA A 141 7.14 1.47 2.14
N ALA A 142 7.70 0.28 1.88
CA ALA A 142 7.26 -0.60 0.79
C ALA A 142 5.88 -1.27 1.00
N TYR A 143 5.32 -1.21 2.21
CA TYR A 143 4.05 -1.85 2.58
C TYR A 143 2.87 -0.89 2.64
N ALA A 144 3.11 0.41 2.61
CA ALA A 144 2.07 1.42 2.51
C ALA A 144 1.66 1.66 1.05
N GLY A 145 0.38 1.90 0.84
CA GLY A 145 -0.16 2.22 -0.47
C GLY A 145 -1.66 2.51 -0.43
N PRO A 146 -2.27 2.80 -1.60
CA PRO A 146 -3.70 3.08 -1.71
C PRO A 146 -4.55 2.07 -0.92
N GLY A 147 -5.29 2.56 0.09
CA GLY A 147 -6.19 1.75 0.91
C GLY A 147 -5.60 1.22 2.23
N GLY A 148 -4.29 1.29 2.43
CA GLY A 148 -3.60 0.80 3.63
C GLY A 148 -2.32 1.56 3.96
N TRP A 149 -2.33 2.27 5.08
CA TRP A 149 -1.27 3.23 5.43
C TRP A 149 -0.52 2.85 6.71
N ASN A 150 0.81 2.92 6.65
CA ASN A 150 1.62 2.95 7.87
C ASN A 150 1.28 4.21 8.68
N ASP A 151 1.10 4.06 9.98
CA ASP A 151 0.73 5.13 10.89
C ASP A 151 1.83 5.38 11.94
N PRO A 152 2.72 6.39 11.74
CA PRO A 152 3.71 6.80 12.72
C PRO A 152 3.09 7.67 13.84
N ASP A 153 1.81 7.44 14.17
CA ASP A 153 1.04 8.17 15.17
C ASP A 153 0.70 9.64 14.79
N MET A 154 -0.02 10.30 15.69
CA MET A 154 -0.53 11.66 15.53
C MET A 154 0.56 12.74 15.40
N LEU A 155 0.16 13.91 14.88
CA LEU A 155 1.01 15.09 14.83
C LEU A 155 1.08 15.78 16.20
N GLU A 156 2.29 16.01 16.69
CA GLU A 156 2.57 16.78 17.92
C GLU A 156 2.67 18.29 17.67
N VAL A 157 2.47 18.72 16.42
CA VAL A 157 2.57 20.13 16.01
C VAL A 157 1.69 21.03 16.88
N GLY A 158 2.34 21.91 17.66
CA GLY A 158 1.67 22.89 18.52
C GLY A 158 1.37 22.42 19.95
N ASN A 159 1.88 21.28 20.40
CA ASN A 159 1.69 20.82 21.79
C ASN A 159 2.66 21.44 22.82
N GLY A 160 3.72 22.11 22.34
CA GLY A 160 4.58 23.02 23.10
C GLY A 160 5.96 22.47 23.52
N GLY A 161 6.27 21.22 23.21
CA GLY A 161 7.50 20.51 23.57
C GLY A 161 8.63 20.60 22.54
N MET A 162 8.31 20.90 21.28
CA MET A 162 9.29 21.15 20.21
C MET A 162 9.31 22.62 19.74
N THR A 163 10.40 23.01 19.07
CA THR A 163 10.57 24.32 18.43
C THR A 163 9.78 24.41 17.12
N TYR A 164 9.63 25.63 16.58
CA TYR A 164 9.00 25.84 15.27
C TYR A 164 9.67 25.02 14.14
N GLN A 165 11.01 25.01 14.08
CA GLN A 165 11.73 24.25 13.04
C GLN A 165 11.54 22.75 13.21
N GLU A 166 11.50 22.27 14.44
CA GLU A 166 11.25 20.86 14.74
C GLU A 166 9.82 20.44 14.35
N TYR A 167 8.82 21.29 14.59
CA TYR A 167 7.45 21.04 14.12
C TYR A 167 7.31 21.08 12.59
N ARG A 168 7.98 22.02 11.94
CA ARG A 168 8.02 22.10 10.47
C ARG A 168 8.66 20.84 9.87
N ALA A 169 9.73 20.35 10.50
CA ALA A 169 10.35 19.08 10.15
C ALA A 169 9.41 17.88 10.38
N HIS A 170 8.80 17.79 11.55
CA HIS A 170 7.81 16.76 11.87
C HIS A 170 6.68 16.70 10.84
N PHE A 171 6.09 17.85 10.48
CA PHE A 171 5.02 17.91 9.49
C PHE A 171 5.50 17.49 8.10
N SER A 172 6.67 17.96 7.66
CA SER A 172 7.25 17.60 6.35
C SER A 172 7.49 16.09 6.23
N ILE A 173 8.08 15.50 7.28
CA ILE A 173 8.42 14.08 7.31
C ILE A 173 7.15 13.22 7.39
N TRP A 174 6.15 13.59 8.21
CA TRP A 174 4.87 12.88 8.26
C TRP A 174 4.10 12.97 6.94
N ALA A 175 4.14 14.13 6.28
CA ALA A 175 3.52 14.32 4.98
C ALA A 175 4.19 13.46 3.89
N LEU A 176 5.52 13.32 3.94
CA LEU A 176 6.25 12.47 3.00
C LEU A 176 6.07 10.98 3.28
N MET A 177 5.93 10.59 4.55
CA MET A 177 5.82 9.19 4.98
C MET A 177 4.43 8.58 4.77
N LYS A 178 3.51 9.32 4.14
CA LYS A 178 2.11 8.94 3.91
C LYS A 178 1.66 9.68 2.65
N THR A 179 1.41 9.03 1.51
CA THR A 179 0.92 9.73 0.30
C THR A 179 -0.35 9.04 -0.20
N LEU A 180 -1.37 9.76 -0.70
CA LEU A 180 -2.73 9.22 -0.96
C LEU A 180 -2.88 8.53 -2.32
N GLY A 181 -3.48 7.35 -2.40
CA GLY A 181 -3.82 6.74 -3.68
C GLY A 181 -5.24 7.00 -4.18
N GLU A 182 -5.40 7.42 -5.43
CA GLU A 182 -6.57 7.01 -6.22
C GLU A 182 -6.17 5.81 -7.08
N ILE A 183 -7.01 4.76 -7.14
CA ILE A 183 -6.85 3.76 -8.20
C ILE A 183 -7.20 4.45 -9.52
N GLN A 184 -6.21 5.08 -10.16
CA GLN A 184 -6.27 5.20 -11.60
C GLN A 184 -6.14 3.79 -12.14
N GLU A 185 -7.17 3.31 -12.85
CA GLU A 185 -6.96 2.26 -13.84
C GLU A 185 -5.84 2.77 -14.76
N GLN A 186 -4.59 2.42 -14.45
CA GLN A 186 -3.50 2.64 -15.36
C GLN A 186 -3.76 1.70 -16.54
N ARG A 187 -4.43 2.24 -17.56
CA ARG A 187 -4.32 1.76 -18.93
C ARG A 187 -2.86 1.93 -19.35
N GLN A 188 -1.97 1.05 -18.89
CA GLN A 188 -0.70 0.83 -19.58
C GLN A 188 -1.02 0.14 -20.90
N VAL A 189 -1.35 0.94 -21.91
CA VAL A 189 -1.33 0.49 -23.29
C VAL A 189 0.14 0.31 -23.67
N LYS A 190 0.68 -0.89 -23.43
CA LYS A 190 1.87 -1.30 -24.16
C LYS A 190 1.42 -1.61 -25.58
N HIS A 191 1.75 -0.73 -26.52
CA HIS A 191 1.75 -1.09 -27.93
C HIS A 191 2.77 -2.22 -28.12
N VAL A 192 2.28 -3.45 -28.19
CA VAL A 192 3.07 -4.57 -28.69
C VAL A 192 2.91 -4.52 -30.20
N ASP A 193 3.96 -4.09 -30.89
CA ASP A 193 4.03 -4.14 -32.35
C ASP A 193 4.12 -5.61 -32.77
N LEU A 194 2.98 -6.19 -33.14
CA LEU A 194 2.85 -7.60 -33.50
C LEU A 194 3.08 -7.86 -35.00
N GLU A 195 3.47 -6.88 -35.81
CA GLU A 195 3.59 -7.06 -37.27
C GLU A 195 4.54 -8.20 -37.67
N HIS A 196 5.48 -8.62 -36.81
CA HIS A 196 6.39 -9.72 -37.11
C HIS A 196 5.79 -11.14 -36.91
N TYR A 197 4.70 -11.30 -36.14
CA TYR A 197 4.14 -12.62 -35.80
C TYR A 197 2.98 -13.06 -36.71
N TRP A 198 2.32 -12.13 -37.39
CA TRP A 198 1.13 -12.41 -38.21
C TRP A 198 1.42 -12.99 -39.61
N SER A 199 2.68 -12.99 -40.06
CA SER A 199 3.04 -13.62 -41.35
C SER A 199 3.01 -15.15 -41.33
N MET A 200 2.87 -15.78 -40.15
CA MET A 200 2.92 -17.24 -40.00
C MET A 200 1.55 -17.96 -39.91
N LEU A 201 0.43 -17.24 -39.75
CA LEU A 201 -0.86 -17.89 -39.44
C LEU A 201 -1.96 -17.79 -40.50
N GLY A 202 -1.73 -17.16 -41.65
CA GLY A 202 -2.49 -17.45 -42.88
C GLY A 202 -4.03 -17.36 -42.83
N THR A 203 -4.63 -16.56 -41.94
CA THR A 203 -6.10 -16.38 -41.87
C THR A 203 -6.49 -14.91 -41.87
N SER A 204 -7.36 -14.54 -42.82
CA SER A 204 -7.84 -13.19 -43.11
C SER A 204 -9.09 -12.83 -42.31
N SER A 205 -8.94 -12.52 -41.03
CA SER A 205 -10.00 -11.94 -40.20
C SER A 205 -9.40 -11.07 -39.09
N CYS A 206 -9.62 -9.76 -39.18
CA CYS A 206 -9.21 -8.79 -38.17
C CYS A 206 -10.05 -8.96 -36.91
N ILE A 207 -9.40 -9.18 -35.77
CA ILE A 207 -10.01 -9.06 -34.44
C ILE A 207 -9.27 -7.91 -33.75
N GLU A 208 -9.95 -6.78 -33.53
CA GLU A 208 -9.46 -5.72 -32.66
C GLU A 208 -9.67 -6.14 -31.20
N LEU A 209 -8.58 -6.47 -30.49
CA LEU A 209 -8.60 -6.73 -29.05
C LEU A 209 -8.32 -5.44 -28.28
N HIS A 210 -9.36 -4.88 -27.67
CA HIS A 210 -9.24 -3.80 -26.68
C HIS A 210 -9.04 -4.39 -25.27
N GLY A 211 -7.89 -4.11 -24.66
CA GLY A 211 -7.69 -4.19 -23.20
C GLY A 211 -7.46 -5.60 -22.62
N ILE A 212 -6.22 -5.90 -22.24
CA ILE A 212 -5.91 -7.02 -21.32
C ILE A 212 -5.53 -6.39 -19.97
N VAL A 213 -6.32 -6.68 -18.93
CA VAL A 213 -6.06 -6.30 -17.54
C VAL A 213 -5.53 -7.54 -16.81
N CYS A 214 -4.27 -7.53 -16.39
CA CYS A 214 -3.74 -8.52 -15.44
C CYS A 214 -3.83 -7.92 -14.03
N PRO A 215 -4.72 -8.42 -13.14
CA PRO A 215 -4.66 -8.02 -11.75
C PRO A 215 -3.38 -8.57 -11.13
N LEU A 216 -2.50 -7.69 -10.66
CA LEU A 216 -1.38 -8.04 -9.80
C LEU A 216 -1.95 -8.52 -8.45
N SER A 217 -2.22 -9.82 -8.33
CA SER A 217 -2.45 -10.45 -7.03
C SER A 217 -1.11 -10.54 -6.28
N PRO A 218 -1.06 -10.27 -4.97
CA PRO A 218 0.19 -10.17 -4.22
C PRO A 218 0.94 -11.49 -4.00
N ILE A 219 0.43 -12.62 -4.51
CA ILE A 219 1.13 -13.92 -4.46
C ILE A 219 1.02 -14.62 -5.82
N PRO A 220 2.07 -14.65 -6.66
CA PRO A 220 2.13 -15.53 -7.82
C PRO A 220 2.06 -16.98 -7.36
N LYS A 221 0.98 -17.71 -7.69
CA LYS A 221 1.02 -19.18 -7.61
C LYS A 221 1.87 -19.68 -8.78
N LEU A 222 3.09 -20.14 -8.50
CA LEU A 222 3.94 -20.83 -9.47
C LEU A 222 3.59 -22.31 -9.51
N TYR A 223 3.56 -22.87 -10.71
CA TYR A 223 3.35 -24.31 -10.93
C TYR A 223 4.62 -24.89 -11.55
N MET A 224 5.15 -25.98 -10.98
CA MET A 224 6.23 -26.74 -11.62
C MET A 224 5.63 -27.81 -12.54
N MET A 225 6.16 -27.91 -13.76
CA MET A 225 5.90 -29.04 -14.66
C MET A 225 7.03 -30.07 -14.55
N LYS A 226 6.68 -31.34 -14.31
CA LYS A 226 7.63 -32.44 -14.09
C LYS A 226 8.35 -32.90 -15.37
N ASP A 227 7.86 -32.58 -16.57
CA ASP A 227 8.51 -32.97 -17.84
C ASP A 227 8.30 -31.93 -18.95
N TYR A 228 9.32 -31.12 -19.23
CA TYR A 228 9.29 -30.12 -20.32
C TYR A 228 9.62 -30.73 -21.70
N GLY A 229 10.13 -31.97 -21.74
CA GLY A 229 10.69 -32.58 -22.96
C GLY A 229 9.68 -33.19 -23.94
N SER A 230 8.46 -33.49 -23.50
CA SER A 230 7.47 -34.25 -24.29
C SER A 230 6.42 -33.40 -25.02
N LEU A 231 6.26 -32.12 -24.66
CA LEU A 231 5.23 -31.22 -25.22
C LEU A 231 5.60 -30.52 -26.54
N LEU A 232 6.82 -30.71 -27.06
CA LEU A 232 7.29 -30.07 -28.30
C LEU A 232 6.89 -30.82 -29.59
N ARG A 233 5.96 -31.78 -29.52
CA ARG A 233 5.44 -32.47 -30.72
C ARG A 233 3.98 -32.10 -30.97
N PRO A 234 3.63 -31.60 -32.17
CA PRO A 234 2.24 -31.35 -32.52
C PRO A 234 1.48 -32.69 -32.58
N GLY A 235 0.42 -32.84 -31.78
CA GLY A 235 -0.55 -33.94 -31.94
C GLY A 235 -0.82 -34.86 -30.74
N ASN A 236 -0.23 -34.64 -29.56
CA ASN A 236 -0.55 -35.45 -28.37
C ASN A 236 -1.47 -34.69 -27.42
N ASN A 237 -2.74 -35.11 -27.32
CA ASN A 237 -3.64 -34.80 -26.21
C ASN A 237 -3.35 -35.79 -25.06
N GLU A 238 -2.30 -35.56 -24.28
CA GLU A 238 -2.13 -36.27 -23.00
C GLU A 238 -2.33 -35.31 -21.83
N ASP A 239 -3.02 -35.85 -20.81
CA ASP A 239 -3.67 -35.15 -19.71
C ASP A 239 -2.76 -34.19 -18.91
N LEU A 240 -3.25 -32.97 -18.71
CA LEU A 240 -2.69 -31.94 -17.82
C LEU A 240 -2.89 -32.25 -16.31
N THR A 241 -3.14 -33.51 -15.95
CA THR A 241 -3.59 -33.91 -14.59
C THR A 241 -2.51 -33.93 -13.52
N THR A 242 -1.25 -33.62 -13.82
CA THR A 242 -0.16 -33.59 -12.83
C THR A 242 0.52 -32.23 -12.75
N MET A 243 -0.23 -31.19 -12.38
CA MET A 243 0.36 -29.95 -11.86
C MET A 243 0.41 -30.02 -10.34
N VAL A 244 1.62 -29.98 -9.76
CA VAL A 244 1.81 -29.87 -8.31
C VAL A 244 1.97 -28.38 -7.96
N PRO A 245 1.11 -27.80 -7.11
CA PRO A 245 1.29 -26.43 -6.66
C PRO A 245 2.52 -26.34 -5.76
N VAL A 246 3.43 -25.40 -6.04
CA VAL A 246 4.58 -25.11 -5.18
C VAL A 246 4.53 -23.63 -4.81
N VAL A 247 4.43 -23.35 -3.51
CA VAL A 247 4.54 -21.99 -2.99
C VAL A 247 6.01 -21.69 -2.76
N LEU A 248 6.59 -20.78 -3.53
CA LEU A 248 7.95 -20.29 -3.31
C LEU A 248 7.91 -18.94 -2.56
N PRO A 249 8.86 -18.68 -1.64
CA PRO A 249 9.05 -17.35 -1.09
C PRO A 249 9.45 -16.37 -2.21
N SER A 250 8.93 -15.13 -2.15
CA SER A 250 9.07 -14.15 -3.23
C SER A 250 10.54 -13.82 -3.52
N PRO A 251 10.99 -13.76 -4.78
CA PRO A 251 12.32 -13.28 -5.09
C PRO A 251 12.39 -11.76 -4.91
N SER A 252 13.41 -11.30 -4.18
CA SER A 252 13.76 -9.89 -4.04
C SER A 252 14.11 -9.28 -5.40
N SER A 253 13.27 -8.34 -5.85
CA SER A 253 13.62 -7.18 -6.69
C SER A 253 14.73 -7.37 -7.75
N GLN A 254 14.56 -8.28 -8.72
CA GLN A 254 15.34 -8.25 -9.96
C GLN A 254 14.45 -8.32 -11.19
N LEU A 255 14.75 -7.46 -12.18
CA LEU A 255 14.06 -7.32 -13.45
C LEU A 255 13.82 -8.68 -14.11
N VAL A 256 12.55 -9.09 -14.18
CA VAL A 256 12.14 -10.29 -14.89
C VAL A 256 11.62 -9.88 -16.27
N HIS A 257 12.38 -10.19 -17.33
CA HIS A 257 11.88 -10.05 -18.70
C HIS A 257 10.87 -11.19 -18.97
N ALA A 258 9.59 -10.85 -19.05
CA ALA A 258 8.54 -11.78 -19.49
C ALA A 258 8.61 -11.96 -21.00
N VAL A 259 8.69 -13.20 -21.48
CA VAL A 259 8.53 -13.52 -22.91
C VAL A 259 7.20 -14.28 -23.06
N PRO A 260 6.27 -13.82 -23.93
CA PRO A 260 5.08 -14.61 -24.24
C PRO A 260 5.51 -15.88 -24.97
N LEU A 261 5.17 -17.04 -24.42
CA LEU A 261 5.62 -18.33 -24.93
C LEU A 261 4.58 -19.01 -25.84
N GLN A 262 3.30 -19.05 -25.44
CA GLN A 262 2.27 -19.75 -26.22
C GLN A 262 0.82 -19.42 -25.77
N TRP A 263 -0.15 -19.59 -26.67
CA TRP A 263 -1.58 -19.65 -26.34
C TRP A 263 -2.02 -21.10 -26.15
N ILE A 264 -2.79 -21.40 -25.10
CA ILE A 264 -3.44 -22.70 -24.89
C ILE A 264 -4.95 -22.49 -24.80
N ALA A 265 -5.73 -23.37 -25.44
CA ALA A 265 -7.17 -23.45 -25.22
C ALA A 265 -7.50 -24.74 -24.46
N TYR A 266 -8.34 -24.67 -23.44
CA TYR A 266 -8.80 -25.80 -22.64
C TYR A 266 -10.33 -25.78 -22.56
N ASP A 267 -10.97 -26.91 -22.81
CA ASP A 267 -12.42 -27.06 -22.74
C ASP A 267 -12.75 -27.95 -21.54
N ASP A 268 -13.47 -27.40 -20.56
CA ASP A 268 -13.87 -28.11 -19.34
C ASP A 268 -15.31 -28.64 -19.38
N GLY A 269 -15.97 -28.53 -20.54
CA GLY A 269 -17.37 -28.91 -20.72
C GLY A 269 -18.38 -27.80 -20.44
N ASP A 270 -17.99 -26.69 -19.79
CA ASP A 270 -18.81 -25.48 -19.60
C ASP A 270 -18.39 -24.34 -20.57
N GLY A 271 -17.25 -24.47 -21.25
CA GLY A 271 -16.81 -23.59 -22.33
C GLY A 271 -15.32 -23.74 -22.70
N ILE A 272 -14.91 -23.12 -23.81
CA ILE A 272 -13.49 -23.06 -24.22
C ILE A 272 -12.81 -21.87 -23.53
N HIS A 273 -11.78 -22.17 -22.75
CA HIS A 273 -10.95 -21.21 -22.02
C HIS A 273 -9.62 -20.99 -22.72
N HIS A 274 -9.23 -19.74 -22.94
CA HIS A 274 -7.94 -19.40 -23.57
C HIS A 274 -6.95 -18.84 -22.53
N TYR A 275 -5.75 -19.42 -22.47
CA TYR A 275 -4.67 -19.04 -21.57
C TYR A 275 -3.47 -18.52 -22.38
N LEU A 276 -2.87 -17.42 -21.91
CA LEU A 276 -1.62 -16.90 -22.43
C LEU A 276 -0.48 -17.23 -21.45
N LEU A 277 0.50 -18.00 -21.91
CA LEU A 277 1.64 -18.44 -21.09
C LEU A 277 2.79 -17.43 -21.16
N PHE A 278 3.27 -17.02 -19.99
CA PHE A 278 4.49 -16.24 -19.86
C PHE A 278 5.60 -17.09 -19.25
N GLY A 279 6.77 -17.07 -19.89
CA GLY A 279 7.99 -17.70 -19.36
C GLY A 279 8.91 -16.69 -18.73
N TYR A 280 9.49 -17.06 -17.59
CA TYR A 280 10.54 -16.28 -16.93
C TYR A 280 11.86 -17.06 -16.89
N ASN A 281 12.95 -16.38 -17.17
CA ASN A 281 14.30 -16.93 -17.03
C ASN A 281 14.85 -16.45 -15.67
N VAL A 282 14.97 -17.34 -14.70
CA VAL A 282 15.58 -17.03 -13.39
C VAL A 282 16.96 -17.67 -13.35
N THR A 283 17.99 -16.87 -13.08
CA THR A 283 19.37 -17.35 -12.96
C THR A 283 19.97 -16.76 -11.67
N GLN A 284 19.88 -17.46 -10.52
CA GLN A 284 20.97 -17.60 -9.53
C GLN A 284 20.61 -18.38 -8.25
N MET A 285 21.69 -18.81 -7.58
CA MET A 285 21.91 -19.82 -6.54
C MET A 285 21.03 -19.77 -5.27
N PHE A 286 20.63 -20.96 -4.80
CA PHE A 286 20.04 -21.17 -3.47
C PHE A 286 21.13 -21.24 -2.37
N PRO A 287 20.95 -20.61 -1.19
CA PRO A 287 21.73 -20.89 0.00
C PRO A 287 21.47 -22.32 0.51
N THR A 288 22.46 -22.94 1.13
CA THR A 288 22.50 -24.37 1.49
C THR A 288 21.62 -24.81 2.66
N ASP A 289 20.80 -23.93 3.25
CA ASP A 289 20.06 -24.25 4.47
C ASP A 289 18.54 -24.12 4.25
N LEU A 290 17.96 -25.15 3.63
CA LEU A 290 16.51 -25.36 3.49
C LEU A 290 16.04 -26.35 4.56
N GLU A 291 15.98 -25.93 5.82
CA GLU A 291 15.43 -26.77 6.91
C GLU A 291 14.08 -26.26 7.49
N SER A 292 13.43 -25.26 6.90
CA SER A 292 12.15 -24.77 7.45
C SER A 292 11.04 -24.37 6.47
N ALA A 293 11.18 -24.65 5.17
CA ALA A 293 10.05 -24.55 4.24
C ALA A 293 9.28 -25.88 4.23
N TYR A 294 7.95 -25.83 4.24
CA TYR A 294 7.08 -26.98 3.94
C TYR A 294 7.35 -27.44 2.50
N VAL A 295 8.35 -28.29 2.33
CA VAL A 295 8.72 -28.91 1.08
C VAL A 295 8.17 -30.32 1.10
N ASN A 296 7.33 -30.66 0.13
CA ASN A 296 6.82 -32.02 -0.04
C ASN A 296 8.01 -33.00 -0.23
N ASP A 297 7.95 -34.18 0.40
CA ASP A 297 9.03 -35.18 0.44
C ASP A 297 9.54 -35.58 -0.98
N GLU A 298 8.67 -35.53 -2.00
CA GLU A 298 9.06 -35.78 -3.39
C GLU A 298 10.02 -34.72 -3.99
N LEU A 299 9.96 -33.47 -3.52
CA LEU A 299 10.80 -32.38 -4.03
C LEU A 299 12.21 -32.43 -3.42
N VAL A 300 12.31 -32.83 -2.14
CA VAL A 300 13.60 -33.11 -1.49
C VAL A 300 14.31 -34.24 -2.20
N ASP A 301 13.56 -35.28 -2.62
CA ASP A 301 14.11 -36.42 -3.36
C ASP A 301 14.53 -36.05 -4.80
N TYR A 302 13.83 -35.12 -5.47
CA TYR A 302 14.22 -34.67 -6.81
C TYR A 302 15.49 -33.78 -6.79
N ILE A 303 15.64 -32.94 -5.76
CA ILE A 303 16.81 -32.06 -5.57
C ILE A 303 18.04 -32.88 -5.13
N SER A 304 17.87 -33.90 -4.29
CA SER A 304 18.96 -34.77 -3.83
C SER A 304 19.58 -35.61 -4.95
N HIS A 305 18.82 -35.92 -6.01
CA HIS A 305 19.28 -36.70 -7.16
C HIS A 305 19.82 -35.85 -8.34
N ASN A 306 19.75 -34.52 -8.29
CA ASN A 306 20.25 -33.62 -9.35
C ASN A 306 21.15 -32.49 -8.77
N PRO A 307 22.47 -32.71 -8.64
CA PRO A 307 23.35 -31.71 -8.02
C PRO A 307 23.55 -30.47 -8.91
N VAL A 308 23.63 -29.33 -8.21
CA VAL A 308 23.95 -27.95 -8.60
C VAL A 308 24.55 -27.78 -10.01
N GLY A 309 23.84 -27.05 -10.89
CA GLY A 309 24.41 -26.57 -12.17
C GLY A 309 23.46 -26.39 -13.36
N ARG A 310 22.14 -26.63 -13.23
CA ARG A 310 21.18 -26.43 -14.33
C ARG A 310 20.15 -25.34 -14.01
N SER A 311 19.89 -24.47 -15.00
CA SER A 311 18.86 -23.43 -14.98
C SER A 311 17.48 -24.06 -14.79
N VAL A 312 16.78 -23.75 -13.69
CA VAL A 312 15.39 -24.14 -13.49
C VAL A 312 14.53 -23.01 -14.06
N ARG A 313 13.70 -23.30 -15.08
CA ARG A 313 12.75 -22.33 -15.64
C ARG A 313 11.44 -22.44 -14.90
N TYR A 314 10.89 -21.30 -14.52
CA TYR A 314 9.63 -21.19 -13.80
C TYR A 314 8.52 -20.68 -14.73
N LEU A 315 7.31 -21.20 -14.56
CA LEU A 315 6.13 -20.84 -15.34
C LEU A 315 5.11 -20.15 -14.43
N GLN A 316 4.68 -18.95 -14.80
CA GLN A 316 3.54 -18.27 -14.15
C GLN A 316 2.37 -18.26 -15.12
N LEU A 317 1.23 -18.78 -14.66
CA LEU A 317 -0.02 -18.76 -15.42
C LEU A 317 -0.81 -17.51 -15.05
N CYS A 318 -0.98 -16.58 -15.98
CA CYS A 318 -1.93 -15.49 -15.87
C CYS A 318 -3.19 -15.87 -16.67
N GLY A 319 -4.27 -16.23 -15.98
CA GLY A 319 -5.54 -16.55 -16.62
C GLY A 319 -6.41 -15.30 -16.77
N VAL A 320 -6.91 -15.02 -17.98
CA VAL A 320 -7.99 -14.06 -18.21
C VAL A 320 -9.27 -14.87 -18.45
N LYS A 321 -10.30 -14.68 -17.61
CA LYS A 321 -11.60 -15.34 -17.80
C LYS A 321 -12.37 -14.60 -18.88
N MET A 322 -12.34 -15.10 -20.12
CA MET A 322 -13.23 -14.64 -21.18
C MET A 322 -14.52 -15.46 -21.15
N ASN A 323 -15.59 -14.89 -20.59
CA ASN A 323 -16.90 -15.53 -20.67
C ASN A 323 -17.52 -15.29 -22.07
N HIS A 324 -17.87 -16.39 -22.73
CA HIS A 324 -18.70 -16.51 -23.94
C HIS A 324 -18.17 -15.90 -25.25
N LEU A 325 -17.45 -16.70 -26.03
CA LEU A 325 -17.52 -16.64 -27.50
C LEU A 325 -18.60 -17.63 -27.97
N ARG A 326 -19.87 -17.19 -28.04
CA ARG A 326 -20.87 -17.90 -28.85
C ARG A 326 -20.78 -17.38 -30.28
N ASN A 327 -20.37 -18.27 -31.19
CA ASN A 327 -20.58 -18.11 -32.62
C ASN A 327 -22.06 -17.89 -32.90
N HIS A 328 -22.46 -16.75 -33.45
CA HIS A 328 -23.69 -16.69 -34.25
C HIS A 328 -23.51 -15.81 -35.48
N THR A 329 -23.66 -16.48 -36.61
CA THR A 329 -24.04 -15.98 -37.92
C THR A 329 -25.25 -15.05 -37.83
N ASN A 330 -25.26 -14.00 -38.66
CA ASN A 330 -26.34 -13.04 -38.92
C ASN A 330 -27.76 -13.61 -38.72
N ASP A 331 -28.58 -12.91 -37.92
CA ASP A 331 -29.86 -12.30 -38.32
C ASP A 331 -30.66 -11.83 -37.07
N ASP A 332 -31.16 -10.59 -37.16
CA ASP A 332 -32.27 -9.95 -36.41
C ASP A 332 -32.47 -10.21 -34.89
N LEU A 333 -32.33 -9.15 -34.09
CA LEU A 333 -33.41 -8.46 -33.35
C LEU A 333 -32.81 -7.55 -32.25
N GLY A 334 -33.11 -6.25 -32.34
CA GLY A 334 -32.67 -5.26 -31.36
C GLY A 334 -33.32 -5.45 -29.99
N VAL A 335 -32.49 -5.70 -28.98
CA VAL A 335 -32.80 -5.49 -27.55
C VAL A 335 -31.49 -5.07 -26.87
N PRO A 336 -31.38 -3.89 -26.22
CA PRO A 336 -30.18 -3.56 -25.46
C PRO A 336 -30.18 -4.37 -24.16
N PHE A 337 -29.24 -5.30 -24.01
CA PHE A 337 -28.94 -5.95 -22.74
C PHE A 337 -28.07 -5.02 -21.90
N ASN A 338 -28.65 -4.52 -20.80
CA ASN A 338 -27.91 -3.87 -19.72
C ASN A 338 -27.06 -4.92 -18.99
N TYR A 339 -25.75 -4.70 -18.90
CA TYR A 339 -24.92 -5.39 -17.92
C TYR A 339 -25.19 -4.75 -16.54
N GLU A 340 -25.81 -5.49 -15.62
CA GLU A 340 -25.76 -5.14 -14.20
C GLU A 340 -24.35 -5.43 -13.68
N LEU A 341 -23.59 -4.36 -13.43
CA LEU A 341 -22.33 -4.34 -12.69
C LEU A 341 -22.63 -4.41 -11.18
N SER A 342 -23.10 -5.54 -10.66
CA SER A 342 -23.42 -5.63 -9.22
C SER A 342 -22.19 -5.83 -8.31
N ASP A 343 -21.04 -6.26 -8.87
CA ASP A 343 -19.89 -6.70 -8.06
C ASP A 343 -18.66 -5.78 -8.16
N ILE A 344 -18.70 -4.71 -8.97
CA ILE A 344 -17.59 -3.73 -9.11
C ILE A 344 -17.87 -2.43 -8.33
N GLU A 345 -19.13 -2.09 -8.04
CA GLU A 345 -19.47 -0.89 -7.27
C GLU A 345 -18.98 -0.95 -5.80
N SER A 346 -18.78 -2.15 -5.24
CA SER A 346 -18.25 -2.30 -3.88
C SER A 346 -16.74 -1.99 -3.79
N THR A 347 -15.99 -2.15 -4.88
CA THR A 347 -14.57 -1.79 -4.95
C THR A 347 -14.33 -0.31 -5.23
N SER A 348 -15.28 0.42 -5.84
CA SER A 348 -15.10 1.84 -6.13
C SER A 348 -15.16 2.76 -4.91
N LEU A 349 -15.73 2.32 -3.78
CA LEU A 349 -15.83 3.10 -2.55
C LEU A 349 -14.57 3.03 -1.66
N PHE A 350 -13.65 2.09 -1.93
CA PHE A 350 -12.38 1.97 -1.20
C PHE A 350 -11.22 2.74 -1.86
N ASN A 351 -11.45 3.35 -3.04
CA ASN A 351 -10.39 3.80 -3.94
C ASN A 351 -9.89 5.23 -3.71
N SER A 352 -10.17 5.84 -2.57
CA SER A 352 -9.71 7.20 -2.24
C SER A 352 -9.67 7.43 -0.73
N ILE A 353 -9.00 6.55 0.01
CA ILE A 353 -8.86 6.71 1.46
C ILE A 353 -7.60 7.53 1.76
N PRO A 354 -7.73 8.81 2.21
CA PRO A 354 -6.60 9.69 2.46
C PRO A 354 -5.66 9.11 3.50
N ALA A 355 -4.36 9.26 3.27
CA ALA A 355 -3.36 8.91 4.26
C ALA A 355 -3.50 9.86 5.47
N PRO A 356 -3.45 9.35 6.72
CA PRO A 356 -3.88 10.14 7.88
C PRO A 356 -2.83 11.17 8.35
N LEU A 357 -3.18 12.45 8.34
CA LEU A 357 -2.54 13.52 9.12
C LEU A 357 -3.46 13.91 10.28
N LEU A 358 -3.26 13.30 11.44
CA LEU A 358 -4.13 13.47 12.62
C LEU A 358 -3.54 14.54 13.54
N VAL A 359 -4.19 15.70 13.63
CA VAL A 359 -3.75 16.80 14.51
C VAL A 359 -3.92 16.42 15.98
N GLY A 360 -2.84 16.44 16.76
CA GLY A 360 -2.84 16.11 18.19
C GLY A 360 -3.04 17.31 19.14
N CYS A 361 -3.02 18.56 18.64
CA CYS A 361 -3.11 19.76 19.48
C CYS A 361 -4.54 20.29 19.69
N ASP A 362 -4.72 21.19 20.66
CA ASP A 362 -5.99 21.91 20.86
C ASP A 362 -6.20 22.96 19.76
N VAL A 363 -6.95 22.57 18.72
CA VAL A 363 -7.26 23.43 17.56
C VAL A 363 -7.95 24.75 17.91
N ARG A 364 -8.53 24.88 19.11
CA ARG A 364 -9.19 26.12 19.57
C ARG A 364 -8.20 27.16 20.10
N LYS A 365 -6.95 26.76 20.32
CA LYS A 365 -5.88 27.56 20.94
C LYS A 365 -4.58 27.53 20.13
N MET A 366 -4.64 27.21 18.84
CA MET A 366 -3.47 27.21 17.97
C MET A 366 -2.87 28.61 17.87
N THR A 367 -1.54 28.68 17.89
CA THR A 367 -0.83 29.91 17.53
C THR A 367 -0.84 30.09 16.01
N ASN A 368 -0.44 31.27 15.54
CA ASN A 368 -0.33 31.52 14.10
C ASN A 368 0.73 30.61 13.47
N GLU A 369 1.82 30.36 14.17
CA GLU A 369 2.90 29.47 13.73
C GLU A 369 2.41 28.02 13.61
N THR A 370 1.64 27.51 14.59
CA THR A 370 1.01 26.19 14.50
C THR A 370 0.07 26.11 13.31
N PHE A 371 -0.77 27.13 13.12
CA PHE A 371 -1.71 27.17 12.00
C PHE A 371 -1.00 27.21 10.66
N GLU A 372 0.06 28.01 10.52
CA GLU A 372 0.89 28.10 9.31
C GLU A 372 1.45 26.73 8.91
N ILE A 373 1.99 25.98 9.87
CA ILE A 373 2.51 24.63 9.62
C ILE A 373 1.38 23.69 9.18
N LEU A 374 0.31 23.61 9.96
CA LEU A 374 -0.79 22.65 9.72
C LEU A 374 -1.65 22.99 8.49
N SER A 375 -1.57 24.21 7.98
CA SER A 375 -2.34 24.67 6.82
C SER A 375 -1.52 24.80 5.53
N ASN A 376 -0.25 24.36 5.52
CA ASN A 376 0.56 24.37 4.31
C ASN A 376 0.00 23.41 3.24
N GLU A 377 -0.72 23.96 2.27
CA GLU A 377 -1.40 23.21 1.21
C GLU A 377 -0.46 22.41 0.31
N GLU A 378 0.80 22.85 0.12
CA GLU A 378 1.76 22.16 -0.75
C GLU A 378 2.36 20.94 -0.08
N VAL A 379 2.66 21.04 1.22
CA VAL A 379 3.11 19.88 2.01
C VAL A 379 1.96 18.88 2.17
N ILE A 380 0.74 19.36 2.40
CA ILE A 380 -0.46 18.50 2.38
C ILE A 380 -0.65 17.86 1.00
N ALA A 381 -0.40 18.58 -0.10
CA ALA A 381 -0.52 18.01 -1.44
C ALA A 381 0.47 16.88 -1.72
N VAL A 382 1.66 16.89 -1.10
CA VAL A 382 2.57 15.73 -1.12
C VAL A 382 1.93 14.54 -0.42
N ASN A 383 1.37 14.76 0.77
CA ASN A 383 0.66 13.73 1.53
C ASN A 383 -0.60 13.21 0.84
N GLN A 384 -1.22 14.03 -0.01
CA GLN A 384 -2.45 13.70 -0.73
C GLN A 384 -2.19 13.37 -2.21
N ASP A 385 -0.94 13.15 -2.60
CA ASP A 385 -0.57 12.85 -3.99
C ASP A 385 -1.02 11.47 -4.44
N THR A 386 -1.79 11.43 -5.53
CA THR A 386 -2.52 10.25 -6.08
C THR A 386 -1.69 9.01 -6.37
N LEU A 387 -0.36 9.11 -6.46
CA LEU A 387 0.50 7.95 -6.67
C LEU A 387 0.54 7.04 -5.43
N GLY A 388 0.35 7.61 -4.25
CA GLY A 388 0.20 6.84 -3.03
C GLY A 388 1.44 6.05 -2.57
N ILE A 389 2.64 6.45 -3.00
CA ILE A 389 3.90 5.82 -2.58
C ILE A 389 4.54 6.60 -1.42
N GLN A 390 4.66 5.95 -0.26
CA GLN A 390 5.35 6.50 0.89
C GLN A 390 6.82 6.83 0.54
N GLY A 391 7.26 8.05 0.85
CA GLY A 391 8.67 8.43 0.77
C GLY A 391 9.50 7.77 1.87
N ARG A 392 10.80 7.66 1.61
CA ARG A 392 11.77 6.97 2.47
C ARG A 392 13.06 7.76 2.62
N LYS A 393 13.83 7.44 3.64
CA LYS A 393 15.21 7.91 3.79
C LYS A 393 16.07 7.30 2.67
N VAL A 394 16.75 8.14 1.90
CA VAL A 394 17.57 7.71 0.75
C VAL A 394 19.06 7.86 0.99
N SER A 395 19.48 8.83 1.80
CA SER A 395 20.88 9.02 2.18
C SER A 395 21.01 9.68 3.53
N THR A 396 22.14 9.44 4.17
CA THR A 396 22.54 10.08 5.43
C THR A 396 23.98 10.57 5.33
N GLU A 397 24.28 11.66 6.01
CA GLU A 397 25.60 12.27 6.10
C GLU A 397 25.82 12.95 7.46
N GLY A 398 27.07 13.33 7.72
CA GLY A 398 27.48 13.89 9.01
C GLY A 398 27.59 12.83 10.12
N THR A 399 28.00 13.28 11.31
CA THR A 399 28.15 12.43 12.49
C THR A 399 26.80 11.80 12.84
N ASP A 400 26.80 10.50 13.08
CA ASP A 400 25.60 9.70 13.40
C ASP A 400 24.47 9.78 12.36
N GLY A 401 24.78 10.22 11.12
CA GLY A 401 23.81 10.36 10.05
C GLY A 401 22.76 11.44 10.30
N CYS A 402 23.17 12.53 10.97
CA CYS A 402 22.26 13.61 11.36
C CYS A 402 21.78 14.46 10.15
N GLY A 403 22.55 14.59 9.08
CA GLY A 403 22.05 15.12 7.81
C GLY A 403 21.36 14.02 7.02
N GLN A 404 20.12 14.21 6.60
CA GLN A 404 19.34 13.18 5.93
C GLN A 404 18.62 13.71 4.70
N VAL A 405 18.58 12.89 3.65
CA VAL A 405 17.71 13.12 2.50
C VAL A 405 16.63 12.07 2.54
N TRP A 406 15.39 12.52 2.46
CA TRP A 406 14.22 11.67 2.29
C TRP A 406 13.56 12.02 0.96
N ALA A 407 13.09 11.01 0.23
CA ALA A 407 12.46 11.23 -1.05
C ALA A 407 11.37 10.19 -1.34
N GLY A 408 10.37 10.61 -2.12
CA GLY A 408 9.28 9.75 -2.56
C GLY A 408 8.75 10.20 -3.93
N PRO A 409 8.49 9.27 -4.86
CA PRO A 409 7.91 9.62 -6.15
C PRO A 409 6.48 10.12 -5.95
N LEU A 410 6.09 11.07 -6.78
CA LEU A 410 4.75 11.61 -6.85
C LEU A 410 4.16 11.36 -8.24
N SER A 411 2.86 11.56 -8.36
CA SER A 411 2.13 11.50 -9.62
C SER A 411 2.72 12.47 -10.66
N GLU A 412 2.48 12.17 -11.93
CA GLU A 412 2.98 12.95 -13.08
C GLU A 412 4.52 13.01 -13.19
N GLY A 413 5.23 12.04 -12.59
CA GLY A 413 6.70 11.97 -12.65
C GLY A 413 7.39 13.04 -11.80
N ARG A 414 6.68 13.65 -10.86
CA ARG A 414 7.24 14.54 -9.84
C ARG A 414 7.92 13.71 -8.74
N LEU A 415 8.71 14.38 -7.92
CA LEU A 415 9.43 13.78 -6.80
C LEU A 415 9.39 14.77 -5.64
N ALA A 416 8.98 14.30 -4.45
CA ALA A 416 9.15 15.07 -3.22
C ALA A 416 10.52 14.79 -2.64
N VAL A 417 11.23 15.83 -2.20
CA VAL A 417 12.53 15.70 -1.53
C VAL A 417 12.53 16.53 -0.25
N ALA A 418 12.83 15.88 0.88
CA ALA A 418 13.04 16.54 2.17
C ALA A 418 14.52 16.48 2.54
N LEU A 419 15.15 17.65 2.67
CA LEU A 419 16.49 17.83 3.19
C LEU A 419 16.39 18.14 4.67
N TRP A 420 16.69 17.14 5.50
CA TRP A 420 16.44 17.18 6.94
C TRP A 420 17.74 17.23 7.72
N ASN A 421 17.94 18.31 8.47
CA ASN A 421 19.06 18.46 9.39
C ASN A 421 18.63 18.09 10.81
N ARG A 422 19.09 16.94 11.32
CA ARG A 422 18.93 16.51 12.71
C ARG A 422 20.10 16.89 13.61
N CYS A 423 21.11 17.55 13.06
CA CYS A 423 22.28 18.03 13.81
C CYS A 423 21.92 19.28 14.62
N SER A 424 22.67 19.54 15.69
CA SER A 424 22.48 20.72 16.57
C SER A 424 22.94 22.04 15.95
N GLU A 425 23.60 22.00 14.80
CA GLU A 425 24.15 23.16 14.10
C GLU A 425 23.69 23.15 12.63
N PRO A 426 23.63 24.33 11.98
CA PRO A 426 23.36 24.41 10.55
C PRO A 426 24.31 23.54 9.74
N THR A 427 23.76 22.73 8.83
CA THR A 427 24.52 21.75 8.05
C THR A 427 24.07 21.79 6.59
N SER A 428 25.02 21.69 5.67
CA SER A 428 24.70 21.49 4.26
C SER A 428 24.22 20.06 4.05
N VAL A 429 23.00 19.92 3.52
CA VAL A 429 22.41 18.63 3.17
C VAL A 429 22.31 18.53 1.66
N LYS A 430 22.84 17.44 1.08
CA LYS A 430 22.95 17.27 -0.37
C LYS A 430 22.14 16.08 -0.90
N ALA A 431 21.16 16.37 -1.75
CA ALA A 431 20.47 15.36 -2.55
C ALA A 431 21.16 15.17 -3.91
N ASN A 432 21.69 13.97 -4.15
CA ASN A 432 22.23 13.56 -5.44
C ASN A 432 21.15 12.81 -6.24
N TRP A 433 21.09 13.04 -7.56
CA TRP A 433 19.99 12.56 -8.41
C TRP A 433 19.90 11.04 -8.42
N ASP A 434 21.05 10.37 -8.52
CA ASP A 434 21.18 8.93 -8.48
C ASP A 434 20.65 8.33 -7.16
N ALA A 435 20.91 8.98 -6.04
CA ALA A 435 20.43 8.56 -4.72
C ALA A 435 18.90 8.67 -4.57
N ILE A 436 18.30 9.71 -5.17
CA ILE A 436 16.85 9.95 -5.12
C ILE A 436 16.07 9.33 -6.30
N GLY A 437 16.75 8.56 -7.16
CA GLY A 437 16.12 7.80 -8.25
C GLY A 437 15.90 8.58 -9.55
N LEU A 438 16.60 9.69 -9.76
CA LEU A 438 16.60 10.46 -11.00
C LEU A 438 17.83 10.14 -11.87
N ASP A 439 17.71 10.34 -13.19
CA ASP A 439 18.87 10.29 -14.10
C ASP A 439 19.85 11.44 -13.75
N PRO A 440 21.14 11.19 -13.52
CA PRO A 440 22.11 12.24 -13.15
C PRO A 440 22.19 13.44 -14.11
N ASN A 441 21.76 13.27 -15.36
CA ASN A 441 21.81 14.32 -16.38
C ASN A 441 20.46 15.03 -16.58
N VAL A 442 19.38 14.59 -15.91
CA VAL A 442 18.08 15.24 -16.06
C VAL A 442 18.09 16.61 -15.40
N VAL A 443 17.59 17.60 -16.14
CA VAL A 443 17.44 18.96 -15.67
C VAL A 443 16.06 19.10 -15.03
N VAL A 444 16.01 19.48 -13.75
CA VAL A 444 14.76 19.62 -13.00
C VAL A 444 14.50 21.06 -12.59
N LYS A 445 13.22 21.42 -12.52
CA LYS A 445 12.75 22.61 -11.81
C LYS A 445 12.46 22.20 -10.36
N VAL A 446 12.89 23.02 -9.42
CA VAL A 446 12.76 22.76 -7.99
C VAL A 446 11.84 23.81 -7.39
N ARG A 447 10.85 23.38 -6.61
CA ARG A 447 9.91 24.27 -5.91
C ARG A 447 10.13 24.12 -4.42
N ASP A 448 10.31 25.20 -3.69
CA ASP A 448 10.37 25.17 -2.23
C ASP A 448 8.94 25.24 -1.68
N LEU A 449 8.49 24.16 -1.03
CA LEU A 449 7.08 24.00 -0.60
C LEU A 449 6.73 24.84 0.62
N TRP A 450 7.73 25.35 1.34
CA TRP A 450 7.53 26.20 2.51
C TRP A 450 7.62 27.69 2.17
N LYS A 451 8.41 28.03 1.15
CA LYS A 451 8.44 29.39 0.59
C LYS A 451 7.41 29.61 -0.51
N HIS A 452 6.75 28.55 -0.98
CA HIS A 452 5.82 28.56 -2.11
C HIS A 452 6.44 29.14 -3.39
N GLU A 453 7.75 28.96 -3.57
CA GLU A 453 8.52 29.60 -4.64
C GLU A 453 9.23 28.56 -5.52
N THR A 454 9.23 28.76 -6.84
CA THR A 454 10.06 27.96 -7.74
C THR A 454 11.44 28.59 -7.82
N LEU A 455 12.50 27.81 -7.57
CA LEU A 455 13.86 28.30 -7.68
C LEU A 455 14.14 28.78 -9.11
N SER A 456 14.75 29.95 -9.23
CA SER A 456 15.03 30.59 -10.53
C SER A 456 15.97 29.78 -11.43
N LYS A 457 16.84 28.97 -10.84
CA LYS A 457 17.77 28.09 -11.54
C LYS A 457 17.22 26.66 -11.55
N THR A 458 17.26 26.04 -12.72
CA THR A 458 17.13 24.59 -12.82
C THR A 458 18.37 23.92 -12.27
N MET A 459 18.20 22.73 -11.71
CA MET A 459 19.31 21.94 -11.17
C MET A 459 19.59 20.72 -12.04
N VAL A 460 20.82 20.20 -11.96
CA VAL A 460 21.24 18.95 -12.62
C VAL A 460 22.24 18.22 -11.72
N GLY A 461 22.11 16.90 -11.61
CA GLY A 461 23.02 16.01 -10.89
C GLY A 461 22.95 16.06 -9.35
N SER A 462 22.90 17.25 -8.74
CA SER A 462 22.73 17.42 -7.29
C SER A 462 22.13 18.77 -6.88
N MET A 463 21.52 18.82 -5.69
CA MET A 463 21.04 20.04 -5.02
C MET A 463 21.51 19.98 -3.58
N GLU A 464 22.03 21.09 -3.11
CA GLU A 464 22.62 21.22 -1.78
C GLU A 464 22.12 22.50 -1.15
N VAL A 465 21.66 22.39 0.10
CA VAL A 465 21.09 23.51 0.85
C VAL A 465 21.66 23.46 2.25
N THR A 466 22.07 24.62 2.77
CA THR A 466 22.37 24.76 4.20
C THR A 466 21.06 24.84 4.96
N VAL A 467 20.79 23.83 5.77
CA VAL A 467 19.56 23.68 6.55
C VAL A 467 19.89 24.00 8.00
N ASP A 468 19.09 24.86 8.64
CA ASP A 468 19.27 25.23 10.04
C ASP A 468 19.18 24.01 10.98
N ALA A 469 19.69 24.15 12.20
CA ALA A 469 19.64 23.10 13.21
C ALA A 469 18.19 22.62 13.44
N HIS A 470 17.99 21.30 13.40
CA HIS A 470 16.69 20.65 13.55
C HIS A 470 15.60 21.08 12.53
N ALA A 471 15.99 21.74 11.44
CA ALA A 471 15.06 22.17 10.39
C ALA A 471 14.97 21.13 9.25
N CYS A 472 13.91 21.25 8.45
CA CYS A 472 13.71 20.47 7.24
C CYS A 472 13.23 21.39 6.11
N GLU A 473 13.91 21.33 4.98
CA GLU A 473 13.50 22.01 3.75
C GLU A 473 12.91 20.98 2.79
N MET A 474 11.68 21.22 2.33
CA MET A 474 10.92 20.29 1.49
C MET A 474 10.71 20.91 0.11
N TYR A 475 10.91 20.08 -0.92
CA TYR A 475 10.90 20.47 -2.33
C TYR A 475 10.01 19.57 -3.19
#